data_AF-A0A6P0U6V5-F1
#
_entry.id   AF-A0A6P0U6V5-F1
#
_cell.length_a   1.000
_cell.length_b   1.000
_cell.length_c   1.000
_cell.angle_alpha   90.00
_cell.angle_beta   90.00
_cell.angle_gamma   90.00
#
_symmetry.space_group_name_H-M   'P 1'
#
loop_
_entity.id
_entity.type
_entity.pdbx_description
1 polymer ?
#
loop_
_entity_poly.entity_id
_entity_poly.type
_entity_poly.pdbx_seq_one_letter_code
_entity_poly.pdbx_strand_id
1 'polypeptide(L)'
;MTADEQNLLQLIVIENFKGEVSVKRYSVDDIDKVFEINRYTLTTLQQKGVIDKNTEQDKYNFSSSLMQDLVIQEFDKKISDPKKREIFFDRFGIKIIAQQVEQVKETLPFVIKISQPIIKALLGIFNKSEDKK
;
A
#
# COMPACT_ATOMS: atom_id res chain seq x y z
N MET A 1 5.14 -5.00 7.65
CA MET A 1 4.98 -3.55 7.36
C MET A 1 5.26 -2.74 8.62
N THR A 2 6.07 -1.67 8.57
CA THR A 2 6.51 -0.91 9.76
C THR A 2 5.46 0.09 10.25
N ALA A 3 5.63 0.61 11.48
CA ALA A 3 4.75 1.66 12.01
C ALA A 3 4.84 2.96 11.20
N ASP A 4 6.03 3.29 10.70
CA ASP A 4 6.25 4.48 9.85
C ASP A 4 5.57 4.32 8.50
N GLU A 5 5.67 3.14 7.87
CA GLU A 5 4.94 2.81 6.64
C GLU A 5 3.42 2.97 6.85
N GLN A 6 2.89 2.46 7.96
CA GLN A 6 1.46 2.57 8.29
C GLN A 6 1.03 4.02 8.49
N ASN A 7 1.81 4.82 9.23
CA ASN A 7 1.51 6.24 9.42
C ASN A 7 1.48 6.99 8.08
N LEU A 8 2.42 6.70 7.19
CA LEU A 8 2.44 7.31 5.85
C LEU A 8 1.21 6.91 5.02
N LEU A 9 0.80 5.64 5.04
CA LEU A 9 -0.42 5.22 4.34
C LEU A 9 -1.68 5.93 4.90
N GLN A 10 -1.75 6.16 6.21
CA GLN A 10 -2.85 6.92 6.81
C GLN A 10 -2.84 8.39 6.37
N LEU A 11 -1.66 9.02 6.31
CA LEU A 11 -1.52 10.39 5.80
C LEU A 11 -1.91 10.50 4.33
N ILE A 12 -1.58 9.49 3.52
CA ILE A 12 -2.02 9.41 2.11
C ILE A 12 -3.55 9.34 2.01
N VAL A 13 -4.21 8.55 2.87
CA VAL A 13 -5.68 8.57 2.97
C VAL A 13 -6.18 9.97 3.31
N ILE A 14 -5.66 10.59 4.37
CA ILE A 14 -6.08 11.92 4.82
C ILE A 14 -5.94 12.95 3.69
N GLU A 15 -4.80 12.96 2.99
CA GLU A 15 -4.55 13.88 1.87
C GLU A 15 -5.53 13.64 0.71
N ASN A 16 -5.74 12.39 0.31
CA ASN A 16 -6.62 12.03 -0.81
C ASN A 16 -8.09 12.38 -0.55
N PHE A 17 -8.51 12.34 0.71
CA PHE A 17 -9.84 12.77 1.14
C PHE A 17 -9.89 14.23 1.63
N LYS A 18 -8.86 15.04 1.36
CA LYS A 18 -8.80 16.47 1.73
C LYS A 18 -9.08 16.72 3.21
N GLY A 19 -8.62 15.81 4.07
CA GLY A 19 -8.80 15.87 5.51
C GLY A 19 -10.06 15.18 6.03
N GLU A 20 -11.00 14.75 5.20
CA GLU A 20 -12.28 14.19 5.66
C GLU A 20 -12.34 12.66 5.51
N VAL A 21 -12.05 11.94 6.60
CA VAL A 21 -12.03 10.47 6.61
C VAL A 21 -13.02 9.95 7.65
N SER A 22 -13.94 9.09 7.23
CA SER A 22 -14.93 8.46 8.12
C SER A 22 -15.67 9.45 9.03
N VAL A 23 -16.14 10.57 8.46
CA VAL A 23 -16.88 11.64 9.15
C VAL A 23 -16.02 12.43 10.17
N LYS A 24 -14.71 12.21 10.20
CA LYS A 24 -13.76 12.98 11.01
C LYS A 24 -12.93 13.90 10.10
N ARG A 25 -12.62 15.08 10.62
CA ARG A 25 -11.76 16.06 9.95
C ARG A 25 -10.37 16.07 10.58
N TYR A 26 -9.37 15.87 9.75
CA TYR A 26 -7.95 15.89 10.06
C TYR A 26 -7.31 17.11 9.40
N SER A 27 -6.25 17.63 10.02
CA SER A 27 -5.44 18.65 9.36
C SER A 27 -4.66 18.01 8.20
N VAL A 28 -4.58 18.74 7.09
CA VAL A 28 -3.71 18.42 5.97
C VAL A 28 -2.44 19.25 5.97
N ASP A 29 -2.31 20.17 6.94
CA ASP A 29 -1.15 21.03 7.06
C ASP A 29 0.11 20.19 7.34
N ASP A 30 1.22 20.58 6.73
CA ASP A 30 2.54 19.96 6.88
C ASP A 30 2.67 18.49 6.44
N ILE A 31 1.62 17.88 5.87
CA ILE A 31 1.70 16.52 5.29
C ILE A 31 2.82 16.46 4.25
N ASP A 32 2.91 17.49 3.41
CA ASP A 32 3.94 17.60 2.36
C ASP A 32 5.36 17.52 2.95
N LYS A 33 5.60 18.21 4.08
CA LYS A 33 6.89 18.18 4.79
C LYS A 33 7.16 16.79 5.37
N VAL A 34 6.14 16.14 5.92
CA VAL A 34 6.27 14.76 6.42
C VAL A 34 6.65 13.82 5.28
N PHE A 35 6.06 13.99 4.10
CA PHE A 35 6.42 13.20 2.91
C PHE A 35 7.83 13.50 2.42
N GLU A 36 8.27 14.76 2.41
CA GLU A 36 9.64 15.13 2.06
C GLU A 36 10.68 14.47 2.97
N ILE A 37 10.42 14.44 4.29
CA ILE A 37 11.30 13.79 5.28
C ILE A 37 11.33 12.28 5.07
N ASN A 38 10.21 11.68 4.64
CA ASN A 38 10.03 10.23 4.53
C ASN A 38 10.12 9.68 3.09
N ARG A 39 10.79 10.39 2.17
CA ARG A 39 10.91 9.99 0.76
C ARG A 39 11.42 8.57 0.54
N TYR A 40 12.35 8.11 1.38
CA TYR A 40 12.89 6.75 1.28
C TYR A 40 11.81 5.69 1.56
N THR A 41 11.03 5.88 2.61
CA THR A 41 9.93 4.98 2.99
C THR A 41 8.81 5.00 1.95
N LEU A 42 8.47 6.18 1.42
CA LEU A 42 7.52 6.31 0.31
C LEU A 42 8.01 5.59 -0.95
N THR A 43 9.29 5.71 -1.29
CA THR A 43 9.90 4.97 -2.41
C THR A 43 9.82 3.46 -2.19
N THR A 44 10.00 3.00 -0.95
CA THR A 44 9.86 1.57 -0.61
C THR A 44 8.42 1.09 -0.77
N LEU A 45 7.43 1.88 -0.35
CA LEU A 45 6.01 1.57 -0.56
C LEU A 45 5.63 1.53 -2.05
N GLN A 46 6.22 2.41 -2.86
CA GLN A 46 6.08 2.38 -4.33
C GLN A 46 6.70 1.12 -4.94
N GLN A 47 7.92 0.75 -4.53
CA GLN A 47 8.58 -0.47 -5.01
C GLN A 47 7.81 -1.74 -4.62
N LYS A 48 7.09 -1.71 -3.50
CA LYS A 48 6.18 -2.78 -3.07
C LYS A 48 4.85 -2.80 -3.84
N GLY A 49 4.56 -1.80 -4.67
CA GLY A 49 3.30 -1.69 -5.43
C GLY A 49 2.09 -1.34 -4.56
N VAL A 50 2.31 -0.74 -3.38
CA VAL A 50 1.23 -0.33 -2.47
C VAL A 50 0.66 1.03 -2.86
N ILE A 51 1.56 1.94 -3.27
CA ILE A 51 1.24 3.31 -3.66
C ILE A 51 1.91 3.65 -4.98
N ASP A 52 1.37 4.62 -5.69
CA ASP A 52 1.96 5.26 -6.84
C ASP A 52 2.04 6.77 -6.62
N LYS A 53 2.91 7.45 -7.38
CA LYS A 53 3.03 8.90 -7.33
C LYS A 53 2.44 9.46 -8.62
N ASN A 54 1.38 10.25 -8.49
CA ASN A 54 0.87 11.07 -9.58
C ASN A 54 1.82 12.25 -9.79
N THR A 55 2.59 12.21 -10.88
CA THR A 55 3.59 13.24 -11.20
C THR A 55 2.99 14.58 -11.58
N GLU A 56 1.73 14.63 -12.03
CA GLU A 56 1.06 15.87 -12.41
C GLU A 56 0.56 16.65 -11.19
N GLN A 57 0.13 15.92 -10.15
CA GLN A 57 -0.46 16.50 -8.93
C GLN A 57 0.53 16.55 -7.77
N ASP A 58 1.72 15.96 -7.95
CA ASP A 58 2.73 15.74 -6.90
C ASP A 58 2.19 14.97 -5.67
N LYS A 59 1.23 14.07 -5.89
CA LYS A 59 0.51 13.36 -4.83
C LYS A 59 0.74 11.86 -4.86
N TYR A 60 0.64 11.23 -3.70
CA TYR A 60 0.65 9.78 -3.59
C TYR A 60 -0.77 9.22 -3.60
N ASN A 61 -0.99 8.18 -4.42
CA ASN A 61 -2.24 7.44 -4.46
C ASN A 61 -2.01 5.98 -4.10
N PHE A 62 -3.08 5.28 -3.76
CA PHE A 62 -3.01 3.84 -3.63
C PHE A 62 -3.06 3.22 -5.02
N SER A 63 -2.18 2.25 -5.27
CA SER A 63 -2.24 1.45 -6.51
C SER A 63 -3.48 0.54 -6.57
N SER A 64 -4.27 0.50 -5.50
CA SER A 64 -5.48 -0.30 -5.36
C SER A 64 -6.53 0.40 -4.51
N SER A 65 -7.77 0.54 -5.01
CA SER A 65 -8.91 0.97 -4.20
C SER A 65 -9.18 0.01 -3.04
N LEU A 66 -9.00 -1.30 -3.23
CA LEU A 66 -9.11 -2.28 -2.16
C LEU A 66 -8.07 -2.05 -1.05
N MET A 67 -6.83 -1.68 -1.40
CA MET A 67 -5.80 -1.36 -0.40
C MET A 67 -6.17 -0.08 0.37
N GLN A 68 -6.68 0.93 -0.32
CA GLN A 68 -7.17 2.17 0.30
C GLN A 68 -8.29 1.87 1.30
N ASP A 69 -9.29 1.07 0.90
CA ASP A 69 -10.40 0.67 1.76
C ASP A 69 -9.93 -0.07 3.01
N LEU A 70 -8.94 -0.96 2.88
CA LEU A 70 -8.35 -1.65 4.03
C LEU A 70 -7.62 -0.70 4.98
N VAL A 71 -6.86 0.27 4.45
CA VAL A 71 -6.21 1.28 5.29
C VAL A 71 -7.25 2.12 6.03
N ILE A 72 -8.34 2.53 5.37
CA ILE A 72 -9.45 3.26 6.02
C ILE A 72 -10.07 2.42 7.13
N GLN A 73 -10.33 1.13 6.89
CA GLN A 73 -10.88 0.25 7.92
C GLN A 73 -9.94 0.07 9.12
N GLU A 74 -8.64 -0.07 8.89
CA GLU A 74 -7.63 -0.15 9.96
C GLU A 74 -7.53 1.15 10.75
N PHE A 75 -7.60 2.28 10.04
CA PHE A 75 -7.61 3.63 10.61
C PHE A 75 -8.78 3.82 11.58
N ASP A 76 -9.97 3.32 11.23
CA ASP A 76 -11.15 3.40 12.10
C ASP A 76 -11.11 2.40 13.26
N LYS A 77 -10.59 1.20 13.05
CA LYS A 77 -10.54 0.14 14.07
C LYS A 77 -9.54 0.43 15.18
N LYS A 78 -8.70 1.47 15.05
CA LYS A 78 -7.62 1.81 16.00
C LYS A 78 -6.89 0.55 16.48
N ILE A 79 -6.56 -0.39 15.57
CA ILE A 79 -5.87 -1.62 15.96
C ILE A 79 -4.55 -1.18 16.58
N SER A 80 -4.45 -1.17 17.91
CA SER A 80 -3.35 -0.52 18.63
C SER A 80 -2.07 -1.34 18.58
N ASP A 81 -2.20 -2.65 18.33
CA ASP A 81 -1.12 -3.63 18.30
C ASP A 81 -0.40 -3.65 16.92
N PRO A 82 0.89 -3.25 16.86
CA PRO A 82 1.67 -3.24 15.62
C PRO A 82 1.79 -4.60 14.94
N LYS A 83 1.85 -5.68 15.73
CA LYS A 83 2.04 -7.05 15.24
C LYS A 83 0.77 -7.57 14.57
N LYS A 84 -0.40 -7.25 15.14
CA LYS A 84 -1.70 -7.57 14.53
C LYS A 84 -1.92 -6.81 13.23
N ARG A 85 -1.51 -5.53 13.18
CA ARG A 85 -1.57 -4.72 11.95
C ARG A 85 -0.66 -5.27 10.85
N GLU A 86 0.58 -5.63 11.19
CA GLU A 86 1.52 -6.22 10.23
C GLU A 86 0.97 -7.52 9.61
N ILE A 87 0.45 -8.43 10.43
CA ILE A 87 -0.15 -9.68 9.95
C ILE A 87 -1.37 -9.42 9.04
N PHE A 88 -2.16 -8.39 9.33
CA PHE A 88 -3.29 -7.99 8.50
C PHE A 88 -2.82 -7.53 7.11
N PHE A 89 -1.89 -6.58 7.05
CA PHE A 89 -1.37 -6.08 5.77
C PHE A 89 -0.62 -7.16 4.98
N ASP A 90 0.14 -8.04 5.62
CA ASP A 90 0.82 -9.12 4.92
C ASP A 90 -0.22 -10.09 4.31
N ARG A 91 -1.26 -10.48 5.05
CA ARG A 91 -2.27 -11.41 4.54
C ARG A 91 -3.15 -10.78 3.45
N PHE A 92 -3.65 -9.58 3.68
CA PHE A 92 -4.60 -8.95 2.76
C PHE A 92 -3.91 -8.20 1.62
N GLY A 93 -2.76 -7.58 1.87
CA GLY A 93 -1.95 -6.91 0.85
C GLY A 93 -1.39 -7.89 -0.17
N ILE A 94 -0.89 -9.07 0.24
CA ILE A 94 -0.45 -10.12 -0.69
C ILE A 94 -1.61 -10.59 -1.57
N LYS A 95 -2.81 -10.78 -1.00
CA LYS A 95 -4.00 -11.21 -1.75
C LYS A 95 -4.43 -10.17 -2.79
N ILE A 96 -4.36 -8.88 -2.45
CA ILE A 96 -4.67 -7.79 -3.38
C ILE A 96 -3.63 -7.70 -4.50
N ILE A 97 -2.34 -7.75 -4.16
CA ILE A 97 -1.25 -7.74 -5.15
C ILE A 97 -1.42 -8.93 -6.11
N ALA A 98 -1.74 -10.12 -5.60
CA ALA A 98 -2.00 -11.29 -6.45
C ALA A 98 -3.20 -11.08 -7.38
N GLN A 99 -4.33 -10.56 -6.87
CA GLN A 99 -5.53 -10.28 -7.67
C GLN A 99 -5.29 -9.20 -8.74
N GLN A 100 -4.52 -8.16 -8.42
CA GLN A 100 -4.17 -7.14 -9.41
C GLN A 100 -3.22 -7.68 -10.48
N VAL A 101 -2.24 -8.51 -10.08
CA VAL A 101 -1.34 -9.17 -11.04
C VAL A 101 -2.10 -10.12 -11.97
N GLU A 102 -3.11 -10.85 -11.49
CA GLU A 102 -3.99 -11.67 -12.34
C GLU A 102 -4.78 -10.82 -13.34
N GLN A 103 -5.42 -9.73 -12.88
CA GLN A 103 -6.18 -8.85 -13.76
C GLN A 103 -5.30 -8.14 -14.82
N VAL A 104 -4.07 -7.77 -14.46
CA VAL A 104 -3.10 -7.14 -15.39
C VAL A 104 -2.50 -8.15 -16.37
N LYS A 105 -2.33 -9.42 -15.99
CA LYS A 105 -1.90 -10.50 -16.90
C LYS A 105 -2.88 -10.71 -18.05
N GLU A 106 -4.18 -10.55 -17.79
CA GLU A 106 -5.22 -10.72 -18.82
C GLU A 106 -5.36 -9.49 -19.73
N THR A 107 -4.94 -8.30 -19.28
CA THR A 107 -5.26 -7.04 -19.97
C THR A 107 -4.08 -6.35 -20.66
N LEU A 108 -2.82 -6.56 -20.24
CA LEU A 108 -1.66 -5.95 -20.91
C LEU A 108 -0.36 -6.79 -20.83
N PRO A 109 0.10 -7.39 -21.94
CA PRO A 109 1.34 -8.19 -21.96
C PRO A 109 2.63 -7.36 -21.74
N PHE A 110 2.57 -6.03 -21.90
CA PHE A 110 3.73 -5.15 -21.76
C PHE A 110 4.16 -4.92 -20.30
N VAL A 111 3.21 -4.91 -19.36
CA VAL A 111 3.48 -4.68 -17.92
C VAL A 111 4.23 -5.88 -17.30
N ILE A 112 4.05 -7.07 -17.87
CA ILE A 112 4.68 -8.33 -17.44
C ILE A 112 6.21 -8.20 -17.44
N LYS A 113 6.81 -7.50 -18.40
CA LYS A 113 8.27 -7.46 -18.57
C LYS A 113 8.99 -6.69 -17.44
N ILE A 114 8.34 -5.66 -16.90
CA ILE A 114 8.90 -4.78 -15.86
C ILE A 114 8.65 -5.37 -14.46
N SER A 115 7.51 -6.03 -14.27
CA SER A 115 7.09 -6.61 -12.98
C SER A 115 7.54 -8.07 -12.78
N GLN A 116 8.05 -8.74 -13.82
CA GLN A 116 8.49 -10.14 -13.79
C GLN A 116 9.47 -10.53 -12.67
N PRO A 117 10.51 -9.72 -12.36
CA PRO A 117 11.44 -10.04 -11.27
C PRO A 117 10.74 -10.06 -9.91
N ILE A 118 9.84 -9.11 -9.68
CA ILE A 118 9.10 -8.93 -8.43
C ILE A 118 8.06 -10.04 -8.27
N ILE A 119 7.35 -10.38 -9.35
CA ILE A 119 6.37 -11.48 -9.37
C ILE A 119 7.07 -12.82 -9.08
N LYS A 120 8.24 -13.09 -9.66
CA LYS A 120 9.01 -14.32 -9.38
C LYS A 120 9.47 -14.41 -7.93
N ALA A 121 9.93 -13.29 -7.34
CA ALA A 121 10.35 -13.26 -5.95
C ALA A 121 9.17 -13.55 -5.00
N LEU A 122 8.00 -12.97 -5.25
CA LEU A 122 6.80 -13.16 -4.43
C LEU A 122 6.21 -14.58 -4.58
N LEU A 123 6.15 -15.14 -5.79
CA LEU A 123 5.70 -16.51 -6.02
C LEU A 123 6.68 -17.56 -5.47
N GLY A 124 7.99 -17.28 -5.51
CA GLY A 124 9.00 -18.15 -4.89
C GLY A 124 8.88 -18.24 -3.37
N ILE A 125 8.42 -17.16 -2.71
CA ILE A 125 8.09 -17.17 -1.27
C ILE A 125 6.82 -18.01 -1.03
N PHE A 126 5.83 -17.94 -1.93
CA PHE A 126 4.57 -18.67 -1.82
C PHE A 126 4.76 -20.19 -1.85
N ASN A 127 5.46 -20.71 -2.87
CA ASN A 127 5.72 -22.15 -3.00
C ASN A 127 6.53 -22.71 -1.82
N LYS A 128 7.45 -21.91 -1.27
CA LYS A 128 8.27 -22.31 -0.12
C LYS A 128 7.48 -22.37 1.19
N SER A 129 6.31 -21.74 1.25
CA SER A 129 5.41 -21.76 2.41
C SER A 129 4.41 -22.92 2.39
N GLU A 130 4.10 -23.47 1.21
CA GLU A 130 3.22 -24.65 1.07
C GLU A 130 3.98 -25.97 1.32
N ASP A 131 5.28 -26.05 1.06
CA ASP A 131 6.12 -27.24 1.30
C ASP A 131 6.38 -27.55 2.80
N LYS A 132 5.82 -26.77 3.73
CA LYS A 132 5.97 -26.97 5.18
C LYS A 132 4.67 -27.42 5.89
N LYS A 133 3.77 -28.09 5.18
CA LYS A 133 2.55 -28.64 5.76
C LYS A 133 2.58 -30.16 5.85
#